data_AF-A0A958Y7G8-F1
#
_entry.id   AF-A0A958Y7G8-F1
#
_cell.length_a   1.000
_cell.length_b   1.000
_cell.length_c   1.000
_cell.angle_alpha   90.00
_cell.angle_beta   90.00
_cell.angle_gamma   90.00
#
_symmetry.space_group_name_H-M   'P 1'
#
loop_
_entity.id
_entity.type
_entity.pdbx_description
1 polymer ?
#
loop_
_entity_poly.entity_id
_entity_poly.type
_entity_poly.pdbx_seq_one_letter_code
_entity_poly.pdbx_strand_id
1 'polypeptide(L)'
;DDFMPNDAVENILNAWKLIKDEPKFAGIVGLDADKQNNIIGTKIPESLTETTLYDLYNFHGVKGDKKLVYKTDVVKKYPAYPIYEGERFVPLGYLYQLIDQDYKLLPQNKVYCIVEYMQDGSSMNMLKQYRRHPNGFAFTRKSSMVLGKTFVDRFKNAIHYVSCSMFTRNASFLKESPKKLLTILAIPFGVVLNLYIRFKTKNDFR
;
A
#
# COMPACT_ATOMS: atom_id res chain seq x y z
N ASP A 1 -7.77 -17.31 -1.98
CA ASP A 1 -7.36 -18.71 -1.77
C ASP A 1 -6.34 -18.83 -0.64
N ASP A 2 -5.77 -17.70 -0.19
CA ASP A 2 -4.98 -17.60 1.05
C ASP A 2 -5.65 -18.20 2.28
N PHE A 3 -4.85 -18.74 3.19
CA PHE A 3 -5.32 -19.34 4.45
C PHE A 3 -4.35 -19.06 5.60
N MET A 4 -4.82 -19.25 6.83
CA MET A 4 -4.00 -19.05 8.03
C MET A 4 -3.27 -20.35 8.42
N PRO A 5 -1.99 -20.27 8.85
CA PRO A 5 -1.33 -21.37 9.54
C PRO A 5 -2.10 -21.83 10.79
N ASN A 6 -1.93 -23.09 11.19
CA ASN A 6 -2.65 -23.69 12.33
C ASN A 6 -2.46 -22.91 13.65
N ASP A 7 -1.27 -22.33 13.86
CA ASP A 7 -0.89 -21.59 15.07
C ASP A 7 -1.10 -20.07 14.94
N ALA A 8 -1.58 -19.57 13.79
CA ALA A 8 -1.64 -18.13 13.53
C ALA A 8 -2.59 -17.41 14.48
N VAL A 9 -3.77 -17.96 14.77
CA VAL A 9 -4.74 -17.35 15.69
C VAL A 9 -4.18 -17.30 17.11
N GLU A 10 -3.55 -18.36 17.59
CA GLU A 10 -2.91 -18.40 18.90
C GLU A 10 -1.78 -17.35 19.00
N ASN A 11 -0.91 -17.30 17.98
CA ASN A 11 0.17 -16.31 17.91
C ASN A 11 -0.37 -14.87 17.90
N ILE A 12 -1.45 -14.60 17.16
CA ILE A 12 -2.11 -13.29 17.13
C ILE A 12 -2.69 -12.95 18.51
N LEU A 13 -3.39 -13.88 19.16
CA LEU A 13 -3.98 -13.66 20.49
C LEU A 13 -2.91 -13.40 21.56
N ASN A 14 -1.76 -14.09 21.48
CA ASN A 14 -0.65 -13.86 22.40
C ASN A 14 0.00 -12.49 22.19
N ALA A 15 0.23 -12.08 20.93
CA ALA A 15 0.71 -10.74 20.62
C ALA A 15 -0.32 -9.65 20.99
N TRP A 16 -1.62 -9.91 20.81
CA TRP A 16 -2.71 -9.00 21.15
C TRP A 16 -2.73 -8.65 22.64
N LYS A 17 -2.49 -9.62 23.53
CA LYS A 17 -2.42 -9.39 24.99
C LYS A 17 -1.42 -8.31 25.37
N LEU A 18 -0.36 -8.13 24.58
CA LEU A 18 0.69 -7.14 24.84
C LEU A 18 0.27 -5.70 24.50
N ILE A 19 -0.73 -5.52 23.63
CA ILE A 19 -1.07 -4.19 23.07
C ILE A 19 -2.55 -3.83 23.16
N LYS A 20 -3.40 -4.72 23.67
CA LYS A 20 -4.86 -4.51 23.71
C LYS A 20 -5.26 -3.22 24.43
N ASP A 21 -4.61 -2.93 25.56
CA ASP A 21 -4.87 -1.77 26.41
C ASP A 21 -3.92 -0.60 26.11
N GLU A 22 -3.00 -0.77 25.16
CA GLU A 22 -2.03 0.25 24.75
C GLU A 22 -2.62 1.14 23.65
N PRO A 23 -2.92 2.42 23.93
CA PRO A 23 -3.60 3.32 22.98
C PRO A 23 -2.72 3.68 21.78
N LYS A 24 -1.39 3.61 21.91
CA LYS A 24 -0.46 3.93 20.83
C LYS A 24 -0.45 2.92 19.69
N PHE A 25 -0.91 1.68 19.93
CA PHE A 25 -0.88 0.62 18.93
C PHE A 25 -2.23 0.47 18.23
N ALA A 26 -2.20 0.55 16.90
CA ALA A 26 -3.34 0.26 16.04
C ALA A 26 -3.52 -1.24 15.80
N GLY A 27 -2.48 -2.05 16.01
CA GLY A 27 -2.52 -3.46 15.66
C GLY A 27 -1.16 -4.13 15.61
N ILE A 28 -1.10 -5.26 14.92
CA ILE A 28 0.05 -6.14 14.78
C ILE A 28 0.41 -6.26 13.29
N VAL A 29 1.70 -6.35 12.98
CA VAL A 29 2.20 -6.71 11.66
C VAL A 29 3.02 -8.01 11.74
N GLY A 30 2.60 -9.01 10.96
CA GLY A 30 3.22 -10.32 10.85
C GLY A 30 3.73 -10.63 9.45
N LEU A 31 4.25 -11.84 9.27
CA LEU A 31 4.80 -12.33 8.02
C LEU A 31 3.73 -13.06 7.19
N ASP A 32 3.90 -13.00 5.88
CA ASP A 32 3.26 -13.92 4.94
C ASP A 32 4.31 -14.94 4.44
N ALA A 33 3.86 -16.16 4.15
CA ALA A 33 4.68 -17.21 3.56
C ALA A 33 3.96 -17.87 2.37
N ASP A 34 4.70 -18.56 1.50
CA ASP A 34 4.12 -19.40 0.46
C ASP A 34 3.73 -20.80 1.00
N LYS A 35 3.15 -21.64 0.14
CA LYS A 35 2.75 -23.02 0.50
C LYS A 35 3.93 -23.93 0.89
N GLN A 36 5.15 -23.53 0.57
CA GLN A 36 6.39 -24.23 0.94
C GLN A 36 6.98 -23.66 2.26
N ASN A 37 6.25 -22.78 2.94
CA ASN A 37 6.66 -22.07 4.15
C ASN A 37 7.86 -21.12 3.95
N ASN A 38 8.17 -20.73 2.71
CA ASN A 38 9.16 -19.68 2.48
C ASN A 38 8.53 -18.32 2.77
N ILE A 39 9.25 -17.49 3.51
CA ILE A 39 8.80 -16.13 3.81
C ILE A 39 8.71 -15.31 2.53
N ILE A 40 7.59 -14.62 2.35
CA ILE A 40 7.41 -13.70 1.25
C ILE A 40 8.17 -12.40 1.54
N GLY A 41 9.23 -12.20 0.78
CA GLY A 41 10.14 -11.07 0.92
C GLY A 41 11.13 -11.27 2.06
N THR A 42 11.07 -10.44 3.12
CA THR A 42 12.03 -10.50 4.23
C THR A 42 11.34 -10.62 5.59
N LYS A 43 12.10 -11.12 6.58
CA LYS A 43 11.77 -10.98 8.00
C LYS A 43 11.74 -9.51 8.42
N ILE A 44 11.08 -9.24 9.54
CA ILE A 44 11.10 -7.95 10.23
C ILE A 44 12.35 -7.90 11.14
N PRO A 45 13.08 -6.78 11.24
CA PRO A 45 14.23 -6.70 12.16
C PRO A 45 13.83 -7.00 13.61
N GLU A 46 14.57 -7.89 14.28
CA GLU A 46 14.25 -8.38 15.63
C GLU A 46 14.37 -7.30 16.71
N SER A 47 15.13 -6.24 16.46
CA SER A 47 15.29 -5.10 17.36
C SER A 47 14.09 -4.16 17.40
N LEU A 48 13.13 -4.30 16.48
CA LEU A 48 11.95 -3.44 16.45
C LEU A 48 10.91 -3.92 17.46
N THR A 49 10.56 -3.03 18.39
CA THR A 49 9.47 -3.23 19.35
C THR A 49 8.18 -2.53 18.93
N GLU A 50 8.29 -1.50 18.09
CA GLU A 50 7.19 -0.77 17.48
C GLU A 50 7.62 -0.18 16.13
N THR A 51 6.69 -0.03 15.19
CA THR A 51 6.97 0.62 13.91
C THR A 51 5.70 1.21 13.30
N THR A 52 5.83 1.90 12.17
CA THR A 52 4.70 2.16 11.27
C THR A 52 4.86 1.26 10.04
N LEU A 53 3.79 1.00 9.29
CA LEU A 53 3.93 0.23 8.06
C LEU A 53 4.85 0.96 7.07
N TYR A 54 4.72 2.28 6.99
CA TYR A 54 5.60 3.14 6.19
C TYR A 54 7.07 2.95 6.57
N ASP A 55 7.41 3.02 7.86
CA ASP A 55 8.82 2.93 8.30
C ASP A 55 9.39 1.53 8.09
N LEU A 56 8.56 0.50 8.26
CA LEU A 56 8.92 -0.89 8.01
C LEU A 56 9.48 -1.07 6.58
N TYR A 57 8.78 -0.55 5.57
CA TYR A 57 9.19 -0.66 4.18
C TYR A 57 10.26 0.36 3.77
N ASN A 58 10.21 1.60 4.28
CA ASN A 58 11.05 2.69 3.77
C ASN A 58 12.37 2.88 4.53
N PHE A 59 12.43 2.51 5.81
CA PHE A 59 13.61 2.73 6.65
C PHE A 59 14.19 1.45 7.23
N HIS A 60 13.38 0.41 7.42
CA HIS A 60 13.84 -0.88 7.95
C HIS A 60 14.12 -1.93 6.88
N GLY A 61 14.00 -1.57 5.60
CA GLY A 61 14.39 -2.41 4.47
C GLY A 61 13.55 -3.68 4.29
N VAL A 62 12.38 -3.76 4.95
CA VAL A 62 11.48 -4.90 4.81
C VAL A 62 10.90 -4.95 3.42
N LYS A 63 10.78 -6.16 2.85
CA LYS A 63 10.22 -6.40 1.52
C LYS A 63 9.15 -7.48 1.56
N GLY A 64 8.35 -7.53 0.49
CA GLY A 64 7.29 -8.52 0.31
C GLY A 64 6.07 -8.25 1.20
N ASP A 65 5.02 -9.02 0.93
CA ASP A 65 3.75 -8.89 1.62
C ASP A 65 3.89 -9.22 3.11
N LYS A 66 3.05 -8.56 3.91
CA LYS A 66 2.99 -8.69 5.36
C LYS A 66 1.53 -8.72 5.77
N LYS A 67 1.22 -9.47 6.83
CA LYS A 67 -0.14 -9.56 7.36
C LYS A 67 -0.39 -8.52 8.42
N LEU A 68 -1.47 -7.78 8.29
CA LEU A 68 -1.89 -6.76 9.25
C LEU A 68 -3.11 -7.25 10.02
N VAL A 69 -3.06 -7.09 11.34
CA VAL A 69 -4.19 -7.35 12.25
C VAL A 69 -4.47 -6.05 13.00
N TYR A 70 -5.50 -5.32 12.56
CA TYR A 70 -5.85 -4.02 13.14
C TYR A 70 -7.01 -4.12 14.14
N LYS A 71 -6.99 -3.22 15.14
CA LYS A 71 -8.11 -2.98 16.04
C LYS A 71 -9.29 -2.37 15.26
N THR A 72 -10.48 -2.95 15.40
CA THR A 72 -11.67 -2.51 14.67
C THR A 72 -12.07 -1.07 14.97
N ASP A 73 -11.98 -0.65 16.24
CA ASP A 73 -12.27 0.71 16.68
C ASP A 73 -11.29 1.73 16.10
N VAL A 74 -10.02 1.36 15.89
CA VAL A 74 -9.03 2.22 15.21
C VAL A 74 -9.38 2.38 13.74
N VAL A 75 -9.65 1.28 13.01
CA VAL A 75 -9.99 1.35 11.58
C VAL A 75 -11.23 2.22 11.33
N LYS A 76 -12.24 2.12 12.20
CA LYS A 76 -13.49 2.89 12.10
C LYS A 76 -13.31 4.41 12.25
N LYS A 77 -12.16 4.89 12.75
CA LYS A 77 -11.87 6.33 12.86
C LYS A 77 -11.49 6.97 11.52
N TYR A 78 -11.12 6.16 10.52
CA TYR A 78 -10.60 6.64 9.24
C TYR A 78 -11.67 6.57 8.14
N PRO A 79 -11.58 7.45 7.12
CA PRO A 79 -12.55 7.49 6.04
C PRO A 79 -12.60 6.18 5.25
N ALA A 80 -13.79 5.86 4.76
CA ALA A 80 -13.99 4.78 3.80
C ALA A 80 -13.24 5.09 2.49
N TYR A 81 -12.94 4.02 1.74
CA TYR A 81 -12.36 4.16 0.40
C TYR A 81 -13.36 4.84 -0.55
N PRO A 82 -12.90 5.75 -1.41
CA PRO A 82 -13.75 6.34 -2.43
C PRO A 82 -14.17 5.28 -3.45
N ILE A 83 -15.35 5.48 -4.04
CA ILE A 83 -15.87 4.68 -5.15
C ILE A 83 -15.80 5.53 -6.40
N TYR A 84 -15.23 4.99 -7.47
CA TYR A 84 -15.15 5.63 -8.78
C TYR A 84 -15.93 4.78 -9.78
N GLU A 85 -16.83 5.41 -10.54
CA GLU A 85 -17.61 4.73 -11.56
C GLU A 85 -16.69 4.06 -12.59
N GLY A 86 -16.98 2.79 -12.93
CA GLY A 86 -16.15 1.99 -13.83
C GLY A 86 -14.87 1.43 -13.20
N GLU A 87 -14.57 1.75 -11.94
CA GLU A 87 -13.43 1.19 -11.21
C GLU A 87 -13.89 0.32 -10.04
N ARG A 88 -13.13 -0.74 -9.74
CA ARG A 88 -13.42 -1.69 -8.66
C ARG A 88 -12.31 -1.80 -7.62
N PHE A 89 -11.29 -0.95 -7.72
CA PHE A 89 -10.10 -1.05 -6.90
C PHE A 89 -9.51 0.33 -6.59
N VAL A 90 -9.17 0.52 -5.32
CA VAL A 90 -8.34 1.62 -4.83
C VAL A 90 -7.20 0.99 -4.04
N PRO A 91 -5.94 1.43 -4.21
CA PRO A 91 -4.82 0.83 -3.48
C PRO A 91 -5.01 0.85 -1.96
N LEU A 92 -4.94 -0.34 -1.35
CA LEU A 92 -5.20 -0.57 0.08
C LEU A 92 -4.20 0.12 1.02
N GLY A 93 -3.06 0.57 0.50
CA GLY A 93 -2.08 1.32 1.27
C GLY A 93 -2.61 2.64 1.83
N TYR A 94 -3.70 3.18 1.28
CA TYR A 94 -4.28 4.45 1.74
C TYR A 94 -4.67 4.45 3.21
N LEU A 95 -5.46 3.45 3.64
CA LEU A 95 -5.89 3.34 5.03
C LEU A 95 -4.69 3.24 5.98
N TYR A 96 -3.69 2.43 5.61
CA TYR A 96 -2.51 2.22 6.44
C TYR A 96 -1.66 3.50 6.55
N GLN A 97 -1.54 4.28 5.47
CA GLN A 97 -0.85 5.57 5.51
C GLN A 97 -1.51 6.58 6.45
N LEU A 98 -2.85 6.55 6.56
CA LEU A 98 -3.57 7.38 7.53
C LEU A 98 -3.34 6.88 8.96
N ILE A 99 -3.47 5.57 9.19
CA ILE A 99 -3.24 4.97 10.52
C ILE A 99 -1.82 5.24 11.03
N ASP A 100 -0.82 5.17 10.14
CA ASP A 100 0.59 5.42 10.44
C ASP A 100 0.88 6.85 10.94
N GLN A 101 -0.04 7.81 10.77
CA GLN A 101 0.14 9.17 11.29
C GLN A 101 -0.10 9.25 12.80
N ASP A 102 -1.03 8.43 13.31
CA ASP A 102 -1.52 8.55 14.68
C ASP A 102 -1.11 7.35 15.56
N TYR A 103 -0.74 6.21 14.95
CA TYR A 103 -0.50 4.96 15.65
C TYR A 103 0.75 4.22 15.18
N LYS A 104 1.16 3.25 16.01
CA LYS A 104 2.19 2.25 15.71
C LYS A 104 1.58 0.86 15.53
N LEU A 105 2.40 -0.06 15.01
CA LEU A 105 2.15 -1.49 14.90
C LEU A 105 3.16 -2.24 15.76
N LEU A 106 2.72 -3.34 16.37
CA LEU A 106 3.58 -4.32 16.99
C LEU A 106 4.13 -5.26 15.90
N PRO A 107 5.45 -5.24 15.60
CA PRO A 107 6.05 -6.18 14.67
C PRO A 107 6.18 -7.58 15.28
N GLN A 108 5.90 -8.62 14.49
CA GLN A 108 6.05 -10.02 14.89
C GLN A 108 6.67 -10.85 13.75
N ASN A 109 7.77 -11.55 14.02
CA ASN A 109 8.33 -12.54 13.09
C ASN A 109 7.57 -13.88 13.18
N LYS A 110 6.25 -13.83 13.03
CA LYS A 110 5.34 -14.98 12.99
C LYS A 110 4.56 -14.94 11.69
N VAL A 111 4.38 -16.11 11.06
CA VAL A 111 3.61 -16.23 9.83
C VAL A 111 2.12 -16.22 10.20
N TYR A 112 1.37 -15.29 9.63
CA TYR A 112 -0.08 -15.17 9.86
C TYR A 112 -0.90 -15.54 8.63
N CYS A 113 -0.27 -15.63 7.46
CA CYS A 113 -0.92 -16.06 6.24
C CYS A 113 0.00 -16.91 5.39
N ILE A 114 -0.57 -17.96 4.81
CA ILE A 114 -0.06 -18.63 3.64
C ILE A 114 -0.75 -18.03 2.42
N VAL A 115 0.05 -17.49 1.50
CA VAL A 115 -0.43 -16.81 0.28
C VAL A 115 -0.18 -17.71 -0.92
N GLU A 116 -1.17 -17.78 -1.79
CA GLU A 116 -1.05 -18.48 -3.07
C GLU A 116 -1.10 -17.48 -4.22
N TYR A 117 0.07 -17.15 -4.77
CA TYR A 117 0.16 -16.27 -5.93
C TYR A 117 -0.29 -16.98 -7.19
N MET A 118 -1.32 -16.43 -7.83
CA MET A 118 -1.77 -16.86 -9.16
C MET A 118 -1.05 -16.06 -10.25
N GLN A 119 -0.78 -16.69 -11.39
CA GLN A 119 -0.08 -16.06 -12.52
C GLN A 119 -0.84 -14.87 -13.12
N ASP A 120 -2.17 -14.87 -13.04
CA ASP A 120 -3.06 -13.79 -13.47
C ASP A 120 -3.42 -12.80 -12.36
N GLY A 121 -2.78 -12.93 -11.18
CA GLY A 121 -3.01 -12.10 -10.01
C GLY A 121 -2.72 -10.61 -10.24
N SER A 122 -3.29 -9.77 -9.37
CA SER A 122 -3.15 -8.30 -9.42
C SER A 122 -1.70 -7.84 -9.33
N SER A 123 -0.87 -8.51 -8.52
CA SER A 123 0.56 -8.23 -8.37
C SER A 123 1.33 -8.40 -9.68
N MET A 124 1.05 -9.49 -10.43
CA MET A 124 1.68 -9.76 -11.73
C MET A 124 1.18 -8.84 -12.84
N ASN A 125 0.03 -8.20 -12.66
CA ASN A 125 -0.63 -7.36 -13.66
C ASN A 125 -0.71 -5.87 -13.27
N MET A 126 0.19 -5.39 -12.41
CA MET A 126 0.13 -4.03 -11.84
C MET A 126 0.04 -2.91 -12.90
N LEU A 127 0.75 -3.04 -14.03
CA LEU A 127 0.66 -2.05 -15.12
C LEU A 127 -0.74 -1.94 -15.72
N LYS A 128 -1.48 -3.06 -15.81
CA LYS A 128 -2.88 -3.08 -16.28
C LYS A 128 -3.79 -2.41 -15.26
N GLN A 129 -3.50 -2.56 -13.96
CA GLN A 129 -4.29 -1.96 -12.89
C GLN A 129 -4.26 -0.42 -12.95
N TYR A 130 -3.11 0.19 -13.27
CA TYR A 130 -3.04 1.64 -13.48
C TYR A 130 -3.95 2.15 -14.60
N ARG A 131 -4.28 1.32 -15.59
CA ARG A 131 -5.20 1.67 -16.68
C ARG A 131 -6.67 1.38 -16.36
N ARG A 132 -6.92 0.32 -15.60
CA ARG A 132 -8.28 -0.08 -15.19
C ARG A 132 -8.83 0.79 -14.06
N HIS A 133 -7.96 1.27 -13.17
CA HIS A 133 -8.33 1.97 -11.95
C HIS A 133 -7.60 3.32 -11.74
N PRO A 134 -7.46 4.15 -12.78
CA PRO A 134 -6.59 5.32 -12.71
C PRO A 134 -7.07 6.39 -11.70
N ASN A 135 -8.38 6.54 -11.46
CA ASN A 135 -8.88 7.47 -10.44
C ASN A 135 -8.52 6.99 -9.03
N GLY A 136 -8.72 5.70 -8.75
CA GLY A 136 -8.34 5.08 -7.48
C GLY A 136 -6.85 5.24 -7.19
N PHE A 137 -5.99 4.98 -8.19
CA PHE A 137 -4.56 5.24 -8.05
C PHE A 137 -4.25 6.73 -7.87
N ALA A 138 -4.83 7.63 -8.69
CA ALA A 138 -4.59 9.07 -8.58
C ALA A 138 -4.94 9.60 -7.18
N PHE A 139 -6.05 9.15 -6.62
CA PHE A 139 -6.48 9.46 -5.25
C PHE A 139 -5.41 9.08 -4.22
N THR A 140 -4.94 7.83 -4.23
CA THR A 140 -3.93 7.40 -3.25
C THR A 140 -2.60 8.10 -3.45
N ARG A 141 -2.21 8.42 -4.69
CA ARG A 141 -0.98 9.19 -4.96
C ARG A 141 -1.05 10.60 -4.36
N LYS A 142 -2.20 11.28 -4.45
CA LYS A 142 -2.40 12.59 -3.77
C LYS A 142 -2.19 12.46 -2.27
N SER A 143 -2.76 11.43 -1.64
CA SER A 143 -2.54 11.15 -0.22
C SER A 143 -1.06 10.92 0.11
N SER A 144 -0.38 10.03 -0.63
CA SER A 144 1.03 9.72 -0.40
C SER A 144 1.97 10.91 -0.64
N MET A 145 1.63 11.85 -1.54
CA MET A 145 2.38 13.10 -1.71
C MET A 145 2.36 14.01 -0.48
N VAL A 146 1.30 13.91 0.33
CA VAL A 146 1.16 14.66 1.59
C VAL A 146 1.81 13.90 2.74
N LEU A 147 1.47 12.62 2.89
CA LEU A 147 1.81 11.78 4.05
C LEU A 147 3.19 11.14 3.97
N GLY A 148 3.78 11.00 2.77
CA GLY A 148 5.11 10.43 2.61
C GLY A 148 6.15 11.22 3.40
N LYS A 149 7.14 10.54 3.99
CA LYS A 149 8.14 11.18 4.86
C LYS A 149 9.34 11.71 4.09
N THR A 150 9.67 11.14 2.93
CA THR A 150 10.86 11.49 2.15
C THR A 150 10.50 12.24 0.85
N PHE A 151 11.41 13.08 0.38
CA PHE A 151 11.24 13.76 -0.91
C PHE A 151 11.13 12.75 -2.07
N VAL A 152 11.97 11.71 -2.06
CA VAL A 152 11.99 10.67 -3.10
C VAL A 152 10.64 9.97 -3.20
N ASP A 153 10.03 9.60 -2.08
CA ASP A 153 8.71 8.96 -2.07
C ASP A 153 7.62 9.91 -2.59
N ARG A 154 7.59 11.15 -2.10
CA ARG A 154 6.63 12.17 -2.58
C ARG A 154 6.77 12.43 -4.08
N PHE A 155 8.00 12.52 -4.58
CA PHE A 155 8.26 12.76 -6.00
C PHE A 155 7.84 11.58 -6.88
N LYS A 156 8.15 10.34 -6.47
CA LYS A 156 7.65 9.13 -7.15
C LYS A 156 6.12 9.13 -7.20
N ASN A 157 5.45 9.44 -6.10
CA ASN A 157 3.99 9.51 -6.09
C ASN A 157 3.45 10.64 -6.98
N ALA A 158 4.14 11.79 -7.08
CA ALA A 158 3.80 12.84 -8.03
C ALA A 158 3.92 12.40 -9.50
N ILE A 159 4.97 11.65 -9.86
CA ILE A 159 5.14 11.06 -11.19
C ILE A 159 3.97 10.14 -11.54
N HIS A 160 3.62 9.23 -10.61
CA HIS A 160 2.49 8.33 -10.79
C HIS A 160 1.15 9.09 -10.86
N TYR A 161 0.97 10.15 -10.08
CA TYR A 161 -0.23 10.99 -10.11
C TYR A 161 -0.43 11.65 -11.48
N VAL A 162 0.64 12.22 -12.07
CA VAL A 162 0.60 12.76 -13.44
C VAL A 162 0.19 11.68 -14.43
N SER A 163 0.83 10.50 -14.37
CA SER A 163 0.52 9.39 -15.27
C SER A 163 -0.95 8.94 -15.16
N CYS A 164 -1.48 8.83 -13.94
CA CYS A 164 -2.89 8.47 -13.71
C CYS A 164 -3.85 9.55 -14.24
N SER A 165 -3.52 10.83 -14.04
CA SER A 165 -4.31 11.97 -14.54
C SER A 165 -4.41 11.99 -16.07
N MET A 166 -3.37 11.53 -16.77
CA MET A 166 -3.41 11.36 -18.23
C MET A 166 -4.30 10.20 -18.68
N PHE A 167 -4.41 9.12 -17.90
CA PHE A 167 -5.36 8.04 -18.20
C PHE A 167 -6.81 8.50 -18.06
N THR A 168 -7.10 9.32 -17.05
CA THR A 168 -8.45 9.88 -16.82
C THR A 168 -8.76 11.11 -17.67
N ARG A 169 -7.79 11.62 -18.45
CA ARG A 169 -7.89 12.88 -19.21
C ARG A 169 -8.29 14.07 -18.32
N ASN A 170 -7.84 14.07 -17.07
CA ASN A 170 -8.15 15.13 -16.10
C ASN A 170 -7.35 16.41 -16.41
N ALA A 171 -8.00 17.42 -16.97
CA ALA A 171 -7.39 18.73 -17.25
C ALA A 171 -7.13 19.57 -15.98
N SER A 172 -7.85 19.32 -14.88
CA SER A 172 -7.68 20.04 -13.61
C SER A 172 -6.64 19.42 -12.68
N PHE A 173 -5.87 18.42 -13.12
CA PHE A 173 -4.96 17.68 -12.24
C PHE A 173 -3.92 18.54 -11.49
N LEU A 174 -3.45 19.64 -12.09
CA LEU A 174 -2.54 20.59 -11.43
C LEU A 174 -3.25 21.40 -10.34
N LYS A 175 -4.51 21.79 -10.57
CA LYS A 175 -5.31 22.52 -9.58
C LYS A 175 -5.62 21.62 -8.37
N GLU A 176 -5.92 20.35 -8.62
CA GLU A 176 -6.22 19.33 -7.62
C GLU A 176 -4.98 18.79 -6.87
N SER A 177 -3.78 19.10 -7.35
CA SER A 177 -2.55 18.60 -6.73
C SER A 177 -2.35 19.21 -5.33
N PRO A 178 -2.09 18.39 -4.30
CA PRO A 178 -1.74 18.89 -2.98
C PRO A 178 -0.31 19.47 -2.92
N LYS A 179 0.54 19.22 -3.93
CA LYS A 179 1.93 19.71 -4.02
C LYS A 179 2.22 20.20 -5.45
N LYS A 180 1.65 21.33 -5.83
CA LYS A 180 1.67 21.87 -7.22
C LYS A 180 3.06 21.92 -7.85
N LEU A 181 4.04 22.52 -7.17
CA LEU A 181 5.40 22.63 -7.69
C LEU A 181 6.04 21.25 -7.93
N LEU A 182 5.87 20.33 -6.99
CA LEU A 182 6.35 18.95 -7.13
C LEU A 182 5.70 18.24 -8.32
N THR A 183 4.39 18.43 -8.52
CA THR A 183 3.67 17.88 -9.68
C THR A 183 4.18 18.47 -10.99
N ILE A 184 4.41 19.78 -11.07
CA ILE A 184 4.95 20.43 -12.28
C ILE A 184 6.31 19.82 -12.64
N LEU A 185 7.21 19.67 -11.67
CA LEU A 185 8.52 19.04 -11.89
C LEU A 185 8.40 17.56 -12.29
N ALA A 186 7.34 16.88 -11.85
CA ALA A 186 7.08 15.48 -12.17
C ALA A 186 6.44 15.26 -13.55
N ILE A 187 5.97 16.31 -14.24
CA ILE A 187 5.29 16.19 -15.55
C ILE A 187 6.08 15.38 -16.57
N PRO A 188 7.35 15.71 -16.92
CA PRO A 188 8.07 15.00 -17.97
C PRO A 188 8.20 13.50 -17.65
N PHE A 189 8.49 13.16 -16.39
CA PHE A 189 8.62 11.77 -15.94
C PHE A 189 7.26 11.05 -15.92
N GLY A 190 6.19 11.74 -15.54
CA GLY A 190 4.82 11.20 -15.53
C GLY A 190 4.32 10.88 -16.93
N VAL A 191 4.64 11.74 -17.91
CA VAL A 191 4.36 11.51 -19.34
C VAL A 191 5.09 10.27 -19.84
N VAL A 192 6.40 10.17 -19.56
CA VAL A 192 7.21 8.99 -19.93
C VAL A 192 6.62 7.71 -19.31
N LEU A 193 6.28 7.74 -18.03
CA LEU A 193 5.64 6.61 -17.36
C LEU A 193 4.29 6.23 -17.99
N ASN A 194 3.46 7.22 -18.34
CA ASN A 194 2.17 6.97 -18.99
C ASN A 194 2.35 6.26 -20.34
N LEU A 195 3.27 6.75 -21.18
CA LEU A 195 3.59 6.16 -22.47
C LEU A 195 4.13 4.74 -22.31
N TYR A 196 5.02 4.51 -21.35
CA TYR A 196 5.56 3.20 -21.02
C TYR A 196 4.44 2.21 -20.65
N ILE A 197 3.52 2.60 -19.76
CA ILE A 197 2.40 1.75 -19.34
C ILE A 197 1.51 1.43 -20.55
N ARG A 198 1.18 2.42 -21.39
CA ARG A 198 0.39 2.22 -22.63
C ARG A 198 1.05 1.22 -23.56
N PHE A 199 2.36 1.34 -23.77
CA PHE A 199 3.12 0.45 -24.62
C PHE A 199 3.10 -0.99 -24.10
N LYS A 200 3.41 -1.19 -22.82
CA LYS A 200 3.47 -2.53 -22.20
C LYS A 200 2.11 -3.24 -22.09
N THR A 201 1.01 -2.49 -22.15
CA THR A 201 -0.35 -3.03 -22.01
C THR A 201 -1.19 -2.85 -23.28
N LYS A 202 -0.56 -2.58 -24.43
CA LYS A 202 -1.26 -2.27 -25.69
C LYS A 202 -2.22 -3.38 -26.13
N ASN A 203 -1.83 -4.64 -25.91
CA ASN A 203 -2.63 -5.80 -26.35
C ASN A 203 -3.80 -6.11 -25.41
N ASP A 204 -3.85 -5.52 -24.21
CA ASP A 204 -4.87 -5.81 -23.20
C ASP A 204 -6.10 -4.88 -23.27
N PHE A 205 -6.03 -3.79 -24.03
CA PHE A 205 -7.05 -2.73 -24.07
C PHE A 205 -7.29 -2.23 -25.51
N ARG A 206 -7.41 -3.17 -26.46
CA ARG A 206 -7.81 -2.86 -27.84
C ARG A 206 -9.31 -2.63 -27.92
#